data_AF-A0A432IWH2-F1
#
_entry.id   AF-A0A432IWH2-F1
#
_cell.length_a   1.000
_cell.length_b   1.000
_cell.length_c   1.000
_cell.angle_alpha   90.00
_cell.angle_beta   90.00
_cell.angle_gamma   90.00
#
_symmetry.space_group_name_H-M   'P 1'
#
loop_
_entity.id
_entity.type
_entity.pdbx_description
1 polymer ?
#
loop_
_entity_poly.entity_id
_entity_poly.type
_entity_poly.pdbx_seq_one_letter_code
_entity_poly.pdbx_strand_id
1 'polypeptide(L)'
;FKILYQMYLFLSFLLTFKYLKFGVYSYLHSSSLDKILSTNDIHLAYPASLEKHFKNKNVIFAPRKKRILGESQNNYKSLTHYALKIISVFRNQVLINSIVLVFISFLLSKLITSSALFLFILLALLFFNVIIFLLAYQINKSHLVNDTLKNIENIENLRNELL
;
A
#
# COMPACT_ATOMS: atom_id res chain seq x y z
N PHE A 1 17.66 -4.33 3.36
CA PHE A 1 16.22 -4.29 3.72
C PHE A 1 15.79 -3.14 4.62
N LYS A 2 16.45 -2.87 5.76
CA LYS A 2 15.99 -1.86 6.74
C LYS A 2 15.91 -0.43 6.17
N ILE A 3 16.92 -0.01 5.42
CA ILE A 3 16.99 1.33 4.80
C ILE A 3 15.87 1.53 3.77
N LEU A 4 15.71 0.60 2.82
CA LEU A 4 14.63 0.70 1.82
C LEU A 4 13.25 0.74 2.47
N TYR A 5 13.05 -0.03 3.55
CA TYR A 5 11.80 0.00 4.29
C TYR A 5 11.54 1.37 4.95
N GLN A 6 12.57 1.99 5.51
CA GLN A 6 12.46 3.35 6.06
C GLN A 6 12.21 4.40 4.98
N MET A 7 12.89 4.30 3.83
CA MET A 7 12.65 5.16 2.67
C MET A 7 11.20 5.03 2.17
N TYR A 8 10.69 3.80 2.08
CA TYR A 8 9.29 3.55 1.76
C TYR A 8 8.33 4.19 2.76
N LEU A 9 8.56 4.00 4.07
CA LEU A 9 7.70 4.60 5.09
C LEU A 9 7.69 6.13 5.01
N PHE A 10 8.86 6.73 4.78
CA PHE A 10 8.98 8.17 4.58
C PHE A 10 8.23 8.63 3.33
N LEU A 11 8.46 7.99 2.18
CA LEU A 11 7.81 8.34 0.92
C LEU A 11 6.30 8.17 1.00
N SER A 12 5.84 7.07 1.60
CA SER A 12 4.43 6.83 1.84
C SER A 12 3.83 7.91 2.74
N PHE A 13 4.50 8.26 3.83
CA PHE A 13 4.03 9.31 4.73
C PHE A 13 3.96 10.66 4.02
N LEU A 14 4.99 11.04 3.26
CA LEU A 14 5.02 12.29 2.50
C LEU A 14 3.84 12.40 1.51
N LEU A 15 3.52 11.29 0.83
CA LEU A 15 2.51 11.29 -0.23
C LEU A 15 1.09 11.00 0.26
N THR A 16 0.91 10.30 1.39
CA THR A 16 -0.42 9.89 1.89
C THR A 16 -0.80 10.54 3.22
N PHE A 17 0.16 11.17 3.92
CA PHE A 17 0.06 11.59 5.32
C PHE A 17 -0.36 10.49 6.29
N LYS A 18 -0.09 9.22 5.92
CA LYS A 18 -0.36 8.05 6.75
C LYS A 18 0.93 7.32 7.07
N TYR A 19 1.08 6.93 8.33
CA TYR A 19 2.21 6.12 8.77
C TYR A 19 1.91 4.63 8.57
N LEU A 20 2.24 4.10 7.39
CA LEU A 20 1.85 2.76 6.94
C LEU A 20 2.77 1.64 7.48
N LYS A 21 2.91 1.56 8.80
CA LYS A 21 3.70 0.52 9.48
C LYS A 21 2.80 -0.62 9.95
N PHE A 22 2.49 -1.56 9.05
CA PHE A 22 1.57 -2.66 9.34
C PHE A 22 2.13 -4.04 8.98
N GLY A 23 1.67 -5.05 9.72
CA GLY A 23 1.80 -6.46 9.35
C GLY A 23 0.58 -6.94 8.57
N VAL A 24 0.60 -8.21 8.16
CA VAL A 24 -0.50 -8.86 7.42
C VAL A 24 -1.56 -9.45 8.37
N TYR A 25 -1.34 -9.40 9.68
CA TYR A 25 -2.25 -9.98 10.67
C TYR A 25 -3.24 -8.94 11.20
N SER A 26 -4.52 -9.28 11.21
CA SER A 26 -5.57 -8.47 11.83
C SER A 26 -6.71 -9.35 12.35
N TYR A 27 -7.52 -8.80 13.25
CA TYR A 27 -8.77 -9.40 13.74
C TYR A 27 -9.93 -8.49 13.34
N LEU A 28 -10.92 -9.04 12.63
CA LEU A 28 -12.07 -8.30 12.10
C LEU A 28 -13.36 -9.02 12.52
N HIS A 29 -14.35 -8.25 12.95
CA HIS A 29 -15.71 -8.76 13.11
C HIS A 29 -16.34 -9.04 11.74
N SER A 30 -17.20 -10.04 11.62
CA SER A 30 -17.84 -10.43 10.35
C SER A 30 -18.56 -9.27 9.67
N SER A 31 -19.24 -8.41 10.46
CA SER A 31 -19.92 -7.21 9.94
C SER A 31 -18.97 -6.17 9.31
N SER A 32 -17.66 -6.28 9.53
CA SER A 32 -16.66 -5.40 8.93
C SER A 32 -16.22 -5.87 7.54
N LEU A 33 -16.59 -7.10 7.13
CA LEU A 33 -16.19 -7.68 5.85
C LEU A 33 -16.77 -6.90 4.67
N ASP A 34 -18.06 -6.57 4.71
CA ASP A 34 -18.72 -5.80 3.64
C ASP A 34 -18.01 -4.47 3.38
N LYS A 35 -17.52 -3.84 4.47
CA LYS A 35 -16.81 -2.57 4.37
C LYS A 35 -15.47 -2.71 3.67
N ILE A 36 -14.64 -3.69 4.02
CA ILE A 36 -13.33 -3.86 3.40
C ILE A 36 -13.43 -4.41 1.96
N LEU A 37 -14.47 -5.19 1.69
CA LEU A 37 -14.76 -5.77 0.37
C LEU A 37 -15.48 -4.81 -0.57
N SER A 38 -15.95 -3.65 -0.07
CA SER A 38 -16.57 -2.60 -0.90
C SER A 38 -15.63 -2.04 -1.99
N THR A 39 -14.32 -2.27 -1.87
CA THR A 39 -13.34 -1.90 -2.90
C THR A 39 -12.38 -3.04 -3.20
N ASN A 40 -11.82 -3.04 -4.41
CA ASN A 40 -10.78 -3.99 -4.84
C ASN A 40 -9.39 -3.69 -4.23
N ASP A 41 -9.30 -2.82 -3.21
CA ASP A 41 -8.03 -2.39 -2.63
C ASP A 41 -7.31 -3.52 -1.85
N ILE A 42 -8.04 -4.56 -1.42
CA ILE A 42 -7.45 -5.75 -0.78
C ILE A 42 -6.45 -6.45 -1.72
N HIS A 43 -6.78 -6.53 -3.02
CA HIS A 43 -5.94 -7.16 -4.03
C HIS A 43 -4.66 -6.37 -4.33
N LEU A 44 -4.67 -5.05 -4.08
CA LEU A 44 -3.47 -4.21 -4.13
C LEU A 44 -2.59 -4.50 -2.92
N ALA A 45 -3.12 -4.21 -1.73
CA ALA A 45 -2.42 -4.46 -0.49
C ALA A 45 -3.40 -4.50 0.68
N TYR A 46 -3.60 -5.70 1.23
CA TYR A 46 -4.40 -5.94 2.43
C TYR A 46 -4.17 -4.94 3.59
N PRO A 47 -2.94 -4.70 4.09
CA PRO A 47 -2.73 -3.77 5.21
C PRO A 47 -3.11 -2.32 4.86
N ALA A 48 -2.93 -1.92 3.60
CA ALA A 48 -3.30 -0.59 3.14
C ALA A 48 -4.82 -0.43 3.02
N SER A 49 -5.51 -1.50 2.57
CA SER A 49 -6.97 -1.56 2.53
C SER A 49 -7.57 -1.44 3.93
N LEU A 50 -7.01 -2.15 4.91
CA LEU A 50 -7.40 -2.01 6.32
C LEU A 50 -7.27 -0.55 6.81
N GLU A 51 -6.13 0.08 6.54
CA GLU A 51 -5.89 1.47 6.93
C GLU A 51 -6.82 2.47 6.23
N LYS A 52 -7.25 2.17 5.01
CA LYS A 52 -8.18 3.01 4.25
C LYS A 52 -9.61 2.92 4.78
N HIS A 53 -10.07 1.72 5.10
CA HIS A 53 -11.45 1.46 5.49
C HIS A 53 -11.72 1.60 7.00
N PHE A 54 -10.72 1.34 7.85
CA PHE A 54 -10.86 1.36 9.30
C PHE A 54 -10.00 2.47 9.92
N LYS A 55 -10.62 3.64 10.13
CA LYS A 55 -10.04 4.74 10.90
C LYS A 55 -9.94 4.40 12.39
N ASN A 56 -11.02 3.87 12.97
CA ASN A 56 -11.08 3.46 14.37
C ASN A 56 -10.61 2.01 14.48
N LYS A 57 -9.35 1.81 14.89
CA LYS A 57 -8.77 0.49 15.12
C LYS A 57 -7.70 0.57 16.20
N ASN A 58 -7.51 -0.54 16.91
CA ASN A 58 -6.41 -0.69 17.85
C ASN A 58 -5.22 -1.36 17.15
N VAL A 59 -4.03 -0.80 17.33
CA VAL A 59 -2.79 -1.35 16.77
C VAL A 59 -1.94 -1.88 17.91
N ILE A 60 -1.60 -3.17 17.84
CA ILE A 60 -0.68 -3.80 18.78
C ILE A 60 0.70 -3.81 18.15
N PHE A 61 1.65 -3.09 18.76
CA PHE A 61 3.02 -3.06 18.29
C PHE A 61 3.80 -4.28 18.79
N ALA A 62 4.19 -5.15 17.88
CA ALA A 62 5.09 -6.26 18.16
C ALA A 62 6.47 -5.99 17.52
N PRO A 63 7.58 -6.11 18.27
CA PRO A 63 8.91 -6.02 17.68
C PRO A 63 9.15 -7.21 16.74
N ARG A 64 9.73 -6.94 15.57
CA ARG A 64 10.07 -7.98 14.60
C ARG A 64 11.19 -8.86 15.16
N LYS A 65 10.88 -10.11 15.48
CA LYS A 65 11.86 -11.13 15.89
C LYS A 65 12.52 -11.78 14.67
N LYS A 66 13.67 -12.42 14.89
CA LYS A 66 14.27 -13.32 13.89
C LYS A 66 13.29 -14.47 13.61
N ARG A 67 13.27 -14.95 12.37
CA ARG A 67 12.47 -16.13 12.02
C ARG A 67 13.02 -17.32 12.78
N ILE A 68 12.12 -18.14 13.31
CA ILE A 68 12.47 -19.40 13.98
C ILE A 68 12.83 -20.44 12.91
N LEU A 69 12.11 -20.44 11.77
CA LEU A 69 12.33 -21.33 10.63
C LEU A 69 12.14 -20.58 9.30
N GLY A 70 12.82 -21.05 8.25
CA GLY A 70 12.65 -20.61 6.87
C GLY A 70 13.36 -19.30 6.49
N GLU A 71 13.69 -19.20 5.20
CA GLU A 71 14.36 -18.03 4.62
C GLU A 71 13.37 -16.94 4.16
N SER A 72 13.89 -15.72 3.98
CA SER A 72 13.07 -14.63 3.44
C SER A 72 12.80 -14.82 1.95
N GLN A 73 11.54 -15.08 1.58
CA GLN A 73 11.12 -15.10 0.17
C GLN A 73 11.08 -13.72 -0.49
N ASN A 74 11.19 -12.64 0.30
CA ASN A 74 11.06 -11.27 -0.20
C ASN A 74 12.42 -10.75 -0.70
N ASN A 75 12.53 -10.40 -1.98
CA ASN A 75 13.69 -9.73 -2.57
C ASN A 75 13.45 -8.21 -2.67
N TYR A 76 14.43 -7.45 -3.16
CA TYR A 76 14.29 -5.99 -3.29
C TYR A 76 13.20 -5.56 -4.29
N LYS A 77 13.08 -6.26 -5.43
CA LYS A 77 12.08 -5.96 -6.48
C LYS A 77 10.65 -6.21 -6.02
N SER A 78 10.42 -7.32 -5.34
CA SER A 78 9.12 -7.67 -4.75
C SER A 78 8.75 -6.70 -3.62
N LEU A 79 9.72 -6.29 -2.81
CA LEU A 79 9.50 -5.27 -1.78
C LEU A 79 9.12 -3.91 -2.37
N THR A 80 9.85 -3.41 -3.37
CA THR A 80 9.53 -2.11 -3.99
C THR A 80 8.22 -2.15 -4.74
N HIS A 81 7.93 -3.25 -5.44
CA HIS A 81 6.64 -3.44 -6.10
C HIS A 81 5.48 -3.45 -5.10
N TYR A 82 5.63 -4.17 -3.98
CA TYR A 82 4.63 -4.20 -2.92
C TYR A 82 4.45 -2.83 -2.25
N ALA A 83 5.54 -2.09 -2.02
CA ALA A 83 5.51 -0.73 -1.52
C ALA A 83 4.69 0.21 -2.43
N LEU A 84 4.87 0.12 -3.75
CA LEU A 84 4.09 0.89 -4.71
C LEU A 84 2.61 0.49 -4.69
N LYS A 85 2.29 -0.80 -4.55
CA LYS A 85 0.90 -1.27 -4.38
C LYS A 85 0.24 -0.71 -3.12
N ILE A 86 0.98 -0.60 -2.01
CA ILE A 86 0.45 0.01 -0.80
C ILE A 86 0.09 1.48 -1.05
N ILE A 87 1.00 2.24 -1.69
CA ILE A 87 0.75 3.66 -1.99
C ILE A 87 -0.44 3.82 -2.94
N SER A 88 -0.63 2.90 -3.90
CA SER A 88 -1.69 3.00 -4.89
C SER A 88 -3.10 2.74 -4.36
N VAL A 89 -3.25 2.08 -3.22
CA VAL A 89 -4.53 2.04 -2.47
C VAL A 89 -5.02 3.45 -2.14
N PHE A 90 -4.09 4.39 -1.91
CA PHE A 90 -4.35 5.80 -1.59
C PHE A 90 -4.20 6.74 -2.80
N ARG A 91 -4.26 6.24 -4.05
CA ARG A 91 -4.05 7.02 -5.29
C ARG A 91 -4.73 8.40 -5.33
N ASN A 92 -5.98 8.51 -4.87
CA ASN A 92 -6.70 9.79 -4.85
C ASN A 92 -6.10 10.77 -3.82
N GLN A 93 -5.70 10.28 -2.65
CA GLN A 93 -5.01 11.08 -1.64
C GLN A 93 -3.63 11.51 -2.13
N VAL A 94 -2.90 10.59 -2.79
CA VAL A 94 -1.60 10.88 -3.40
C VAL A 94 -1.74 11.98 -4.44
N LEU A 95 -2.78 11.94 -5.28
CA LEU A 95 -3.04 12.99 -6.27
C LEU A 95 -3.28 14.36 -5.63
N ILE A 96 -4.16 14.43 -4.62
CA ILE A 96 -4.46 15.67 -3.89
C ILE A 96 -3.20 16.22 -3.22
N ASN A 97 -2.48 15.37 -2.48
CA ASN A 97 -1.25 15.77 -1.79
C ASN A 97 -0.15 16.16 -2.78
N SER A 98 -0.08 15.53 -3.95
CA SER A 98 0.87 15.91 -5.00
C SER A 98 0.58 17.31 -5.53
N ILE A 99 -0.70 17.66 -5.73
CA ILE A 99 -1.09 19.02 -6.15
C ILE A 99 -0.66 20.05 -5.09
N VAL A 100 -0.86 19.75 -3.81
CA VAL A 100 -0.41 20.61 -2.70
C VAL A 100 1.12 20.75 -2.70
N LEU A 101 1.87 19.65 -2.87
CA LEU A 101 3.33 19.67 -2.92
C LEU A 101 3.87 20.47 -4.12
N VAL A 102 3.24 20.36 -5.28
CA VAL A 102 3.55 21.18 -6.47
C VAL A 102 3.33 22.66 -6.17
N PHE A 103 2.22 23.01 -5.52
CA PHE A 103 1.93 24.40 -5.15
C PHE A 103 2.97 24.97 -4.16
N ILE A 104 3.34 24.20 -3.14
CA ILE A 104 4.40 24.58 -2.19
C ILE A 104 5.75 24.76 -2.91
N SER A 105 6.10 23.83 -3.81
CA SER A 105 7.32 23.90 -4.61
C SER A 105 7.35 25.15 -5.50
N PHE A 106 6.21 25.52 -6.08
CA PHE A 106 6.07 26.75 -6.86
C PHE A 106 6.35 27.99 -6.01
N LEU A 107 5.76 28.09 -4.82
CA LEU A 107 6.03 29.21 -3.90
C LEU A 107 7.51 29.28 -3.52
N LEU A 108 8.14 28.13 -3.23
CA LEU A 108 9.55 28.07 -2.85
C LEU A 108 10.48 28.46 -4.01
N SER A 109 10.13 28.10 -5.25
CA SER A 109 10.92 28.49 -6.43
C SER A 109 10.99 29.99 -6.66
N LYS A 110 9.96 30.74 -6.23
CA LYS A 110 9.96 32.21 -6.26
C LYS A 110 10.93 32.80 -5.23
N LEU A 111 11.15 32.11 -4.10
CA LEU A 111 12.05 32.56 -3.04
C LEU A 111 13.53 32.26 -3.36
N ILE A 112 13.81 31.07 -3.89
CA ILE A 112 15.18 30.58 -4.16
C ILE A 112 15.59 30.86 -5.62
N THR A 113 14.72 31.50 -6.41
CA THR A 113 14.92 31.80 -7.85
C THR A 113 15.35 30.56 -8.65
N SER A 114 14.86 29.39 -8.27
CA SER A 114 15.30 28.09 -8.82
C SER A 114 14.16 27.41 -9.60
N SER A 115 13.91 27.89 -10.82
CA SER A 115 12.84 27.37 -11.70
C SER A 115 13.06 25.92 -12.13
N ALA A 116 14.31 25.48 -12.30
CA ALA A 116 14.65 24.11 -12.68
C ALA A 116 14.23 23.08 -11.61
N LEU A 117 14.38 23.41 -10.33
CA LEU A 117 13.99 22.53 -9.22
C LEU A 117 12.46 22.32 -9.20
N PHE A 118 11.70 23.38 -9.44
CA PHE A 118 10.25 23.29 -9.55
C PHE A 118 9.81 22.35 -10.68
N LEU A 119 10.37 22.52 -11.88
CA LEU A 119 10.06 21.67 -13.03
C LEU A 119 10.41 20.20 -12.78
N PHE A 120 11.55 19.94 -12.13
CA PHE A 120 11.94 18.58 -11.76
C PHE A 120 10.93 17.94 -10.80
N ILE A 121 10.52 18.65 -9.74
CA ILE A 121 9.53 18.16 -8.77
C ILE A 121 8.17 17.91 -9.44
N LEU A 122 7.74 18.84 -10.30
CA LEU A 122 6.49 18.72 -11.06
C LEU A 122 6.50 17.44 -11.90
N LEU A 123 7.53 17.23 -12.70
CA LEU A 123 7.64 16.07 -13.59
C LEU A 123 7.72 14.75 -12.79
N ALA A 124 8.49 14.74 -11.70
CA ALA A 124 8.62 13.58 -10.83
C ALA A 124 7.27 13.18 -10.20
N LEU A 125 6.49 14.15 -9.70
CA LEU A 125 5.18 13.89 -9.11
C LEU A 125 4.15 13.46 -10.16
N LEU A 126 4.18 14.06 -11.37
CA LEU A 126 3.32 13.63 -12.48
C LEU A 126 3.59 12.17 -12.86
N PHE A 127 4.86 11.84 -13.11
CA PHE A 127 5.27 10.47 -13.46
C PHE A 127 4.89 9.47 -12.37
N PHE A 128 5.10 9.84 -11.11
CA PHE A 128 4.74 8.99 -9.98
C PHE A 128 3.22 8.75 -9.90
N ASN A 129 2.40 9.77 -10.08
CA ASN A 129 0.94 9.62 -10.09
C ASN A 129 0.48 8.69 -11.22
N VAL A 130 1.04 8.81 -12.42
CA VAL A 130 0.73 7.91 -13.54
C VAL A 130 1.03 6.45 -13.17
N ILE A 131 2.20 6.16 -12.60
CA ILE A 131 2.55 4.79 -12.15
C ILE A 131 1.51 4.27 -11.13
N ILE A 132 1.17 5.09 -10.15
CA ILE A 132 0.23 4.72 -9.09
C ILE A 132 -1.16 4.40 -9.64
N PHE A 133 -1.67 5.21 -10.57
CA PHE A 133 -2.96 4.95 -11.23
C PHE A 133 -2.92 3.71 -12.12
N LEU A 134 -1.83 3.50 -12.88
CA LEU A 134 -1.65 2.30 -13.70
C LEU A 134 -1.66 1.01 -12.86
N LEU A 135 -0.96 1.00 -11.71
CA LEU A 135 -0.96 -0.15 -10.80
C LEU A 135 -2.34 -0.45 -10.24
N ALA A 136 -3.10 0.58 -9.86
CA ALA A 136 -4.47 0.41 -9.37
C ALA A 136 -5.41 -0.11 -10.48
N TYR A 137 -5.24 0.38 -11.71
CA TYR A 137 -6.04 -0.03 -12.86
C TYR A 137 -5.77 -1.50 -13.27
N GLN A 138 -4.50 -1.92 -13.30
CA GLN A 138 -4.12 -3.30 -13.66
C GLN A 138 -4.81 -4.35 -12.78
N ILE A 139 -4.94 -4.07 -11.49
CA ILE A 139 -5.59 -5.00 -10.54
C ILE A 139 -7.11 -4.98 -10.65
N ASN A 140 -7.69 -3.84 -11.00
CA ASN A 140 -9.14 -3.78 -11.22
C ASN A 140 -9.58 -4.57 -12.46
N LYS A 141 -8.67 -4.77 -13.43
CA LYS A 141 -8.90 -5.54 -14.66
C LYS A 141 -8.49 -7.02 -14.53
N SER A 142 -7.68 -7.38 -13.54
CA SER A 142 -7.09 -8.72 -13.51
C SER A 142 -8.10 -9.78 -13.06
N HIS A 143 -8.18 -10.85 -13.85
CA HIS A 143 -8.95 -12.09 -13.64
C HIS A 143 -8.43 -12.93 -12.45
N LEU A 144 -7.67 -12.33 -11.54
CA LEU A 144 -6.84 -12.97 -10.51
C LEU A 144 -7.64 -13.78 -9.48
N VAL A 145 -8.95 -13.51 -9.38
CA VAL A 145 -9.88 -14.23 -8.49
C VAL A 145 -10.02 -15.70 -8.91
N ASN A 146 -9.98 -16.01 -10.21
CA ASN A 146 -10.22 -17.38 -10.70
C ASN A 146 -9.14 -18.40 -10.28
N ASP A 147 -7.91 -17.95 -10.06
CA ASP A 147 -6.82 -18.85 -9.63
C ASP A 147 -6.78 -19.02 -8.11
N THR A 148 -7.34 -18.09 -7.33
CA THR A 148 -7.31 -18.21 -5.86
C THR A 148 -8.17 -19.34 -5.31
N LEU A 149 -9.30 -19.66 -5.97
CA LEU A 149 -10.17 -20.78 -5.58
C LEU A 149 -9.47 -22.14 -5.70
N LYS A 150 -8.45 -22.26 -6.57
CA LYS A 150 -7.68 -23.50 -6.71
C LYS A 150 -6.76 -23.80 -5.51
N ASN A 151 -6.43 -22.78 -4.73
CA ASN A 151 -5.57 -22.90 -3.54
C ASN A 151 -6.36 -23.12 -2.24
N ILE A 152 -7.69 -23.11 -2.31
CA ILE A 152 -8.56 -23.38 -1.17
C ILE A 152 -8.85 -24.88 -1.19
N GLU A 153 -8.27 -25.61 -0.25
CA GLU A 153 -8.63 -27.01 -0.02
C GLU A 153 -10.12 -27.08 0.35
N ASN A 154 -10.82 -28.11 -0.15
CA ASN A 154 -12.26 -28.20 0.01
C ASN A 154 -12.60 -28.16 1.51
N ILE A 155 -13.45 -27.21 1.92
CA ILE A 155 -13.81 -26.96 3.32
C ILE A 155 -14.42 -28.22 3.97
N GLU A 156 -15.04 -29.09 3.17
CA GLU A 156 -15.52 -30.39 3.62
C GLU A 156 -14.41 -31.33 4.12
N ASN A 157 -13.21 -31.30 3.52
CA ASN A 157 -12.08 -32.11 3.98
C ASN A 157 -11.56 -31.64 5.34
N LEU A 158 -11.51 -30.33 5.58
CA LEU A 158 -11.10 -29.75 6.86
C LEU A 158 -12.07 -30.07 8.01
N ARG A 159 -13.37 -30.19 7.73
CA ARG A 159 -14.37 -30.58 8.74
C ARG A 159 -14.17 -32.03 9.20
N ASN A 160 -13.68 -32.89 8.32
CA ASN A 160 -13.45 -34.31 8.60
C ASN A 160 -12.14 -34.56 9.35
N GLU A 161 -11.17 -33.64 9.32
CA GLU A 161 -9.92 -33.76 10.10
C GLU A 161 -10.05 -33.26 11.56
N LEU A 162 -11.09 -32.47 11.85
CA LEU A 162 -11.35 -31.90 13.18
C LEU A 162 -12.29 -32.74 14.05
N LEU A 163 -12.82 -33.85 13.51
CA LEU A 163 -13.64 -34.86 14.19
C LEU A 163 -12.85 -36.15 14.39
#